data_AF-A0A8H3N3G0-F1
#
_entry.id   AF-A0A8H3N3G0-F1
#
_cell.length_a   1.000
_cell.length_b   1.000
_cell.length_c   1.000
_cell.angle_alpha   90.00
_cell.angle_beta   90.00
_cell.angle_gamma   90.00
#
_symmetry.space_group_name_H-M   'P 1'
#
loop_
_entity.id
_entity.type
_entity.pdbx_description
1 polymer ?
#
loop_
_entity_poly.entity_id
_entity_poly.type
_entity_poly.pdbx_seq_one_letter_code
_entity_poly.pdbx_strand_id
1 'polypeptide(L)'
;MKVLNLVIFISLIAAVKRNVLAHSVQTSAWDSETSLENIIVHTPSRRVDAHSHFELSFSLPGQGALKLSLEPNHDILAQESRVQYLGTDGVVRRTEAVNKAQHKVFKGLVSSQHTGAGATWNHVGWARIYIHQDGDNPLFEGIFSVVGQQYQVTIISGSGNTREPPMVVHYHSAYHTWDHLVARSPQSSGNPFITDEDLPCPSTRRVALVGIATDCTYSASFTSSNELRRNIINMVNTASEVYERTFNISLALHDLTISDRDCPSTPSSSTSWNADCSAGDLNWRLSRFTSWRGSLNDGNAYWTLMTGCSSGQNVGVSWIGQLCTSNRGQQRASGANVVARTGSEWQVFAHESGHTFGAVHDCDSTLCASSSQGQCCPLSSSTCDANGQYIMNPASSSSQSAFSPCSIRNICSQLRSGGVSTSCLVSNSNITTITDGQCGNGIVEVGEECDCGANCAENSCCDGSTCRLRVEAVCDDAVSPCCTNCQFASADTVCRPSTGPCDVEETCTGNSTICPADQFLSDGQRCRDDGAGSPISRCSNGECREEDRSWVERHRSLVIGLAAGVGGALVLAILGCMICSCCQRPSKKASPGVPVVSQVHPPPPPPYRYA
;
A
#
# COMPACT_ATOMS: atom_id res chain seq x y z
N MET A 1 37.28 -2.24 -27.09
CA MET A 1 37.06 -1.41 -25.87
C MET A 1 35.67 -0.80 -25.73
N LYS A 2 34.88 -0.56 -26.80
CA LYS A 2 33.53 0.05 -26.66
C LYS A 2 32.37 -0.92 -26.40
N VAL A 3 32.50 -2.21 -26.77
CA VAL A 3 31.42 -3.21 -26.63
C VAL A 3 31.39 -3.85 -25.24
N LEU A 4 32.55 -3.98 -24.58
CA LEU A 4 32.68 -4.62 -23.26
C LEU A 4 32.11 -3.75 -22.12
N ASN A 5 32.20 -2.42 -22.23
CA ASN A 5 31.58 -1.50 -21.27
C ASN A 5 30.05 -1.42 -21.42
N LEU A 6 29.49 -1.79 -22.58
CA LEU A 6 28.05 -1.75 -22.81
C LEU A 6 27.34 -2.95 -22.16
N VAL A 7 27.96 -4.13 -22.20
CA VAL A 7 27.40 -5.37 -21.63
C VAL A 7 27.44 -5.37 -20.10
N ILE A 8 28.51 -4.82 -19.50
CA ILE A 8 28.64 -4.68 -18.04
C ILE A 8 27.60 -3.69 -17.48
N PHE A 9 27.24 -2.66 -18.24
CA PHE A 9 26.21 -1.69 -17.83
C PHE A 9 24.78 -2.26 -17.89
N ILE A 10 24.51 -3.16 -18.84
CA ILE A 10 23.18 -3.78 -19.02
C ILE A 10 22.93 -4.88 -17.97
N SER A 11 23.97 -5.59 -17.51
CA SER A 11 23.80 -6.66 -16.51
C SER A 11 23.75 -6.16 -15.07
N LEU A 12 24.33 -4.99 -14.74
CA LEU A 12 24.19 -4.37 -13.41
C LEU A 12 22.78 -3.82 -13.14
N ILE A 13 21.97 -3.68 -14.20
CA ILE A 13 20.60 -3.16 -14.14
C ILE A 13 19.62 -4.21 -13.57
N ALA A 14 19.91 -5.50 -13.68
CA ALA A 14 19.00 -6.58 -13.32
C ALA A 14 19.09 -7.07 -11.86
N ALA A 15 20.15 -6.70 -11.12
CA ALA A 15 20.38 -7.20 -9.74
C ALA A 15 20.30 -6.11 -8.64
N VAL A 16 19.88 -4.90 -8.99
CA VAL A 16 19.38 -3.95 -7.98
C VAL A 16 17.94 -4.37 -7.69
N LYS A 17 17.56 -4.56 -6.41
CA LYS A 17 16.15 -4.48 -6.00
C LYS A 17 15.65 -3.10 -6.44
N ARG A 18 15.23 -2.97 -7.70
CA ARG A 18 14.67 -1.75 -8.26
C ARG A 18 13.34 -1.60 -7.57
N ASN A 19 13.19 -0.55 -6.77
CA ASN A 19 11.87 -0.12 -6.35
C ASN A 19 11.10 0.15 -7.65
N VAL A 20 10.14 -0.71 -7.96
CA VAL A 20 9.34 -0.58 -9.19
C VAL A 20 8.26 0.45 -8.91
N LEU A 21 8.13 1.41 -9.82
CA LEU A 21 7.04 2.37 -9.82
C LEU A 21 5.85 1.75 -10.55
N ALA A 22 4.67 1.91 -9.98
CA ALA A 22 3.41 1.58 -10.63
C ALA A 22 2.54 2.82 -10.81
N HIS A 23 1.72 2.84 -11.86
CA HIS A 23 0.86 3.96 -12.25
C HIS A 23 -0.56 3.46 -12.47
N SER A 24 -1.53 4.14 -11.89
CA SER A 24 -2.96 3.91 -12.18
C SER A 24 -3.52 4.99 -13.10
N VAL A 25 -4.48 4.60 -13.94
CA VAL A 25 -5.17 5.45 -14.92
C VAL A 25 -6.66 5.53 -14.60
N GLN A 26 -7.34 6.64 -14.88
CA GLN A 26 -8.80 6.75 -14.70
C GLN A 26 -9.57 6.33 -15.95
N THR A 27 -10.64 5.51 -15.81
CA THR A 27 -11.41 5.04 -16.99
C THR A 27 -12.93 5.21 -16.94
N SER A 28 -13.57 5.32 -15.77
CA SER A 28 -15.02 5.58 -15.73
C SER A 28 -15.50 6.15 -14.41
N ALA A 29 -16.45 7.08 -14.51
CA ALA A 29 -17.26 7.59 -13.41
C ALA A 29 -18.58 6.82 -13.34
N TRP A 30 -19.33 7.01 -12.26
CA TRP A 30 -20.70 6.52 -12.10
C TRP A 30 -21.59 6.95 -13.29
N ASP A 31 -22.44 6.03 -13.79
CA ASP A 31 -23.30 6.28 -14.95
C ASP A 31 -24.76 6.60 -14.58
N SER A 32 -25.13 6.41 -13.31
CA SER A 32 -26.49 6.55 -12.80
C SER A 32 -26.52 7.26 -11.46
N GLU A 33 -27.57 8.05 -11.26
CA GLU A 33 -27.82 8.81 -10.04
C GLU A 33 -29.28 8.67 -9.60
N THR A 34 -29.50 8.55 -8.30
CA THR A 34 -30.84 8.57 -7.70
C THR A 34 -30.83 9.26 -6.34
N SER A 35 -31.99 9.61 -5.81
CA SER A 35 -32.12 10.19 -4.47
C SER A 35 -32.55 9.12 -3.45
N LEU A 36 -32.07 9.28 -2.21
CA LEU A 36 -32.55 8.47 -1.09
C LEU A 36 -33.91 8.99 -0.61
N GLU A 37 -34.80 8.07 -0.28
CA GLU A 37 -36.13 8.38 0.26
C GLU A 37 -36.31 7.75 1.64
N ASN A 38 -37.18 8.34 2.47
CA ASN A 38 -37.62 7.77 3.77
C ASN A 38 -36.47 7.38 4.70
N ILE A 39 -35.49 8.27 4.85
CA ILE A 39 -34.28 8.03 5.63
C ILE A 39 -34.60 8.19 7.11
N ILE A 40 -34.39 7.13 7.89
CA ILE A 40 -34.75 7.08 9.31
C ILE A 40 -33.61 6.46 10.10
N VAL A 41 -33.13 7.19 11.11
CA VAL A 41 -32.24 6.70 12.16
C VAL A 41 -33.09 6.07 13.26
N HIS A 42 -32.91 4.78 13.52
CA HIS A 42 -33.65 4.02 14.52
C HIS A 42 -32.96 4.08 15.87
N THR A 43 -33.08 5.23 16.54
CA THR A 43 -32.79 5.39 17.97
C THR A 43 -33.98 6.05 18.66
N PRO A 44 -34.16 5.89 19.99
CA PRO A 44 -35.28 6.51 20.70
C PRO A 44 -35.38 8.03 20.49
N SER A 45 -34.24 8.71 20.29
CA SER A 45 -34.14 10.16 20.07
C SER A 45 -33.90 10.54 18.61
N ARG A 46 -33.69 9.57 17.71
CA ARG A 46 -33.14 9.76 16.35
C ARG A 46 -31.77 10.43 16.29
N ARG A 47 -31.11 10.60 17.45
CA ARG A 47 -29.75 11.14 17.56
C ARG A 47 -28.74 10.01 17.66
N VAL A 48 -27.53 10.26 17.17
CA VAL A 48 -26.40 9.34 17.23
C VAL A 48 -25.12 10.10 17.54
N ASP A 49 -24.27 9.51 18.35
CA ASP A 49 -22.90 9.98 18.61
C ASP A 49 -21.88 8.97 18.03
N ALA A 50 -20.59 9.28 18.18
CA ALA A 50 -19.51 8.46 17.65
C ALA A 50 -19.37 7.05 18.28
N HIS A 51 -20.17 6.74 19.30
CA HIS A 51 -20.16 5.45 20.02
C HIS A 51 -21.49 4.70 19.86
N SER A 52 -22.43 5.25 19.08
CA SER A 52 -23.76 4.71 18.95
C SER A 52 -23.81 3.49 18.04
N HIS A 53 -24.49 2.43 18.50
CA HIS A 53 -24.97 1.34 17.64
C HIS A 53 -26.42 1.59 17.28
N PHE A 54 -26.77 1.50 16.00
CA PHE A 54 -28.12 1.82 15.52
C PHE A 54 -28.44 1.22 14.16
N GLU A 55 -29.72 1.24 13.80
CA GLU A 55 -30.16 0.91 12.44
C GLU A 55 -30.47 2.20 11.66
N LEU A 56 -30.10 2.25 10.39
CA LEU A 56 -30.46 3.30 9.44
C LEU A 56 -31.25 2.69 8.28
N SER A 57 -32.50 3.07 8.10
CA SER A 57 -33.31 2.59 6.97
C SER A 57 -33.57 3.67 5.95
N PHE A 58 -33.67 3.29 4.69
CA PHE A 58 -34.07 4.16 3.59
C PHE A 58 -34.61 3.33 2.42
N SER A 59 -35.27 3.99 1.47
CA SER A 59 -35.72 3.39 0.23
C SER A 59 -34.88 3.89 -0.94
N LEU A 60 -34.53 2.97 -1.83
CA LEU A 60 -33.97 3.29 -3.14
C LEU A 60 -35.05 3.08 -4.21
N PRO A 61 -35.30 4.07 -5.09
CA PRO A 61 -36.20 3.90 -6.21
C PRO A 61 -35.83 2.66 -7.04
N GLY A 62 -36.78 1.73 -7.17
CA GLY A 62 -36.59 0.48 -7.92
C GLY A 62 -35.88 -0.66 -7.16
N GLN A 63 -35.41 -0.46 -5.93
CA GLN A 63 -34.76 -1.53 -5.12
C GLN A 63 -35.45 -1.84 -3.79
N GLY A 64 -36.46 -1.06 -3.41
CA GLY A 64 -37.22 -1.27 -2.18
C GLY A 64 -36.51 -0.73 -0.94
N ALA A 65 -36.93 -1.20 0.22
CA ALA A 65 -36.41 -0.75 1.50
C ALA A 65 -35.09 -1.46 1.84
N LEU A 66 -34.10 -0.67 2.22
CA LEU A 66 -32.81 -1.11 2.74
C LEU A 66 -32.68 -0.70 4.20
N LYS A 67 -31.92 -1.50 4.95
CA LYS A 67 -31.60 -1.25 6.35
C LYS A 67 -30.13 -1.54 6.61
N LEU A 68 -29.43 -0.57 7.16
CA LEU A 68 -28.03 -0.66 7.56
C LEU A 68 -28.00 -0.86 9.07
N SER A 69 -27.41 -1.95 9.53
CA SER A 69 -27.09 -2.17 10.95
C SER A 69 -25.67 -1.69 11.19
N LEU A 70 -25.52 -0.62 11.98
CA LEU A 70 -24.30 0.18 12.06
C LEU A 70 -23.70 0.16 13.46
N GLU A 71 -22.39 0.04 13.51
CA GLU A 71 -21.55 0.12 14.69
C GLU A 71 -20.41 1.14 14.46
N PRO A 72 -19.88 1.75 15.53
CA PRO A 72 -18.73 2.63 15.43
C PRO A 72 -17.54 1.95 14.75
N ASN A 73 -16.84 2.69 13.87
CA ASN A 73 -15.58 2.20 13.32
C ASN A 73 -14.39 2.84 14.04
N HIS A 74 -13.97 2.24 15.16
CA HIS A 74 -12.85 2.72 15.97
C HIS A 74 -11.47 2.49 15.35
N ASP A 75 -11.39 1.62 14.35
CA ASP A 75 -10.15 1.24 13.66
C ASP A 75 -9.61 2.34 12.74
N ILE A 76 -10.44 3.29 12.34
CA ILE A 76 -10.09 4.29 11.32
C ILE A 76 -9.26 5.43 11.89
N LEU A 77 -9.44 5.74 13.17
CA LEU A 77 -8.71 6.81 13.84
C LEU A 77 -7.83 6.17 14.90
N ALA A 78 -6.51 6.27 14.74
CA ALA A 78 -5.56 5.84 15.76
C ALA A 78 -5.65 6.72 17.03
N GLN A 79 -5.08 6.27 18.14
CA GLN A 79 -5.18 6.98 19.42
C GLN A 79 -4.51 8.35 19.42
N GLU A 80 -3.34 8.44 18.80
CA GLU A 80 -2.54 9.67 18.73
C GLU A 80 -2.75 10.40 17.42
N SER A 81 -3.89 10.17 16.75
CA SER A 81 -4.11 10.75 15.44
C SER A 81 -4.02 12.26 15.51
N ARG A 82 -3.20 12.86 14.65
CA ARG A 82 -2.96 14.31 14.66
C ARG A 82 -3.18 14.94 13.30
N VAL A 83 -3.72 16.15 13.32
CA VAL A 83 -3.87 17.00 12.15
C VAL A 83 -2.89 18.16 12.25
N GLN A 84 -2.02 18.30 11.27
CA GLN A 84 -1.10 19.41 11.13
C GLN A 84 -1.56 20.32 9.99
N TYR A 85 -1.62 21.62 10.25
CA TYR A 85 -1.96 22.63 9.25
C TYR A 85 -0.68 23.30 8.76
N LEU A 86 -0.33 23.05 7.51
CA LEU A 86 0.92 23.49 6.90
C LEU A 86 0.69 24.81 6.14
N GLY A 87 1.43 25.87 6.49
CA GLY A 87 1.40 27.13 5.77
C GLY A 87 2.15 27.09 4.44
N THR A 88 1.97 28.12 3.62
CA THR A 88 2.63 28.25 2.31
C THR A 88 4.17 28.30 2.40
N ASP A 89 4.73 28.73 3.52
CA ASP A 89 6.17 28.73 3.80
C ASP A 89 6.72 27.36 4.23
N GLY A 90 5.89 26.33 4.29
CA GLY A 90 6.27 24.99 4.74
C GLY A 90 6.43 24.87 6.26
N VAL A 91 5.89 25.85 7.01
CA VAL A 91 5.87 25.84 8.49
C VAL A 91 4.51 25.37 8.97
N VAL A 92 4.51 24.41 9.92
CA VAL A 92 3.27 23.97 10.59
C VAL A 92 2.76 25.12 11.47
N ARG A 93 1.58 25.63 11.13
CA ARG A 93 0.92 26.73 11.85
C ARG A 93 0.22 26.25 13.09
N ARG A 94 -0.35 25.05 13.03
CA ARG A 94 -1.13 24.47 14.12
C ARG A 94 -1.13 22.96 14.02
N THR A 95 -1.17 22.32 15.19
CA THR A 95 -1.38 20.88 15.32
C THR A 95 -2.57 20.65 16.24
N GLU A 96 -3.43 19.72 15.86
CA GLU A 96 -4.56 19.25 16.66
C GLU A 96 -4.46 17.76 16.89
N ALA A 97 -4.87 17.30 18.07
CA ALA A 97 -5.27 15.92 18.24
C ALA A 97 -6.64 15.69 17.59
N VAL A 98 -6.82 14.54 16.94
CA VAL A 98 -8.10 14.10 16.40
C VAL A 98 -8.95 13.58 17.55
N ASN A 99 -10.00 14.31 17.91
CA ASN A 99 -10.98 13.83 18.87
C ASN A 99 -11.92 12.82 18.18
N LYS A 100 -11.75 11.52 18.47
CA LYS A 100 -12.59 10.44 17.92
C LYS A 100 -14.08 10.68 18.17
N ALA A 101 -14.44 11.22 19.33
CA ALA A 101 -15.84 11.47 19.70
C ALA A 101 -16.54 12.52 18.81
N GLN A 102 -15.79 13.33 18.06
CA GLN A 102 -16.32 14.31 17.12
C GLN A 102 -16.59 13.73 15.71
N HIS A 103 -16.18 12.48 15.47
CA HIS A 103 -16.27 11.83 14.17
C HIS A 103 -17.23 10.64 14.22
N LYS A 104 -18.41 10.82 13.60
CA LYS A 104 -19.47 9.81 13.54
C LYS A 104 -19.24 8.85 12.36
N VAL A 105 -18.17 8.07 12.44
CA VAL A 105 -17.73 7.11 11.41
C VAL A 105 -18.21 5.72 11.81
N PHE A 106 -18.94 5.07 10.91
CA PHE A 106 -19.54 3.78 11.17
C PHE A 106 -19.18 2.75 10.09
N LYS A 107 -19.19 1.50 10.54
CA LYS A 107 -19.17 0.31 9.71
C LYS A 107 -20.42 -0.50 9.99
N GLY A 108 -20.78 -1.40 9.08
CA GLY A 108 -21.91 -2.24 9.32
C GLY A 108 -22.34 -3.05 8.12
N LEU A 109 -23.56 -3.54 8.21
CA LEU A 109 -24.09 -4.52 7.30
C LEU A 109 -25.40 -4.05 6.68
N VAL A 110 -25.63 -4.40 5.42
CA VAL A 110 -26.81 -4.01 4.66
C VAL A 110 -27.76 -5.18 4.56
N SER A 111 -29.02 -4.94 4.90
CA SER A 111 -30.11 -5.88 4.73
C SER A 111 -31.18 -5.30 3.80
N SER A 112 -31.83 -6.17 3.03
CA SER A 112 -32.95 -5.84 2.15
C SER A 112 -34.17 -6.67 2.50
N GLN A 113 -35.36 -6.11 2.27
CA GLN A 113 -36.63 -6.79 2.48
C GLN A 113 -37.19 -7.32 1.16
N HIS A 114 -37.35 -8.64 1.03
CA HIS A 114 -37.97 -9.24 -0.16
C HIS A 114 -39.49 -9.05 -0.13
N THR A 115 -40.10 -8.69 -1.26
CA THR A 115 -41.55 -8.46 -1.37
C THR A 115 -42.30 -9.80 -1.41
N GLY A 116 -43.03 -10.11 -0.33
CA GLY A 116 -43.86 -11.33 -0.22
C GLY A 116 -44.52 -11.47 1.15
N ALA A 117 -45.51 -12.37 1.26
CA ALA A 117 -46.23 -12.63 2.52
C ALA A 117 -45.31 -13.30 3.55
N GLY A 118 -44.71 -12.49 4.43
CA GLY A 118 -43.71 -12.91 5.42
C GLY A 118 -42.37 -12.19 5.25
N ALA A 119 -42.40 -10.87 5.06
CA ALA A 119 -41.24 -10.05 4.70
C ALA A 119 -40.10 -10.17 5.74
N THR A 120 -39.08 -10.95 5.41
CA THR A 120 -37.86 -11.14 6.21
C THR A 120 -36.74 -10.25 5.70
N TRP A 121 -35.97 -9.68 6.63
CA TRP A 121 -34.77 -8.92 6.32
C TRP A 121 -33.61 -9.89 6.07
N ASN A 122 -33.05 -9.85 4.87
CA ASN A 122 -31.92 -10.69 4.50
C ASN A 122 -30.67 -9.84 4.32
N HIS A 123 -29.53 -10.36 4.77
CA HIS A 123 -28.25 -9.72 4.56
C HIS A 123 -27.85 -9.77 3.10
N VAL A 124 -27.46 -8.61 2.56
CA VAL A 124 -27.15 -8.46 1.13
C VAL A 124 -25.86 -7.70 0.89
N GLY A 125 -25.22 -7.12 1.91
CA GLY A 125 -23.94 -6.44 1.73
C GLY A 125 -23.42 -5.77 3.00
N TRP A 126 -22.55 -4.78 2.80
CA TRP A 126 -21.82 -4.07 3.85
C TRP A 126 -21.94 -2.56 3.66
N ALA A 127 -21.68 -1.80 4.72
CA ALA A 127 -21.70 -0.34 4.71
C ALA A 127 -20.47 0.25 5.43
N ARG A 128 -20.01 1.40 4.91
CA ARG A 128 -19.02 2.30 5.50
C ARG A 128 -19.55 3.72 5.33
N ILE A 129 -19.99 4.35 6.41
CA ILE A 129 -20.67 5.65 6.35
C ILE A 129 -20.14 6.65 7.37
N TYR A 130 -20.33 7.93 7.05
CA TYR A 130 -20.08 9.07 7.91
C TYR A 130 -21.39 9.84 8.10
N ILE A 131 -21.84 9.99 9.36
CA ILE A 131 -23.05 10.76 9.68
C ILE A 131 -22.67 12.24 9.87
N HIS A 132 -23.18 13.12 9.02
CA HIS A 132 -23.01 14.58 9.13
C HIS A 132 -24.07 15.21 10.03
N GLN A 133 -25.31 14.76 9.87
CA GLN A 133 -26.46 15.28 10.60
C GLN A 133 -27.32 14.10 11.07
N ASP A 134 -27.79 14.18 12.30
CA ASP A 134 -28.73 13.25 12.92
C ASP A 134 -30.05 13.95 13.25
N GLY A 135 -31.01 13.22 13.80
CA GLY A 135 -32.36 13.71 14.07
C GLY A 135 -33.32 13.39 12.93
N ASP A 136 -34.31 14.26 12.72
CA ASP A 136 -35.44 13.98 11.80
C ASP A 136 -35.05 14.03 10.33
N ASN A 137 -34.02 14.82 9.98
CA ASN A 137 -33.49 14.94 8.63
C ASN A 137 -32.01 14.52 8.64
N PRO A 138 -31.71 13.22 8.70
CA PRO A 138 -30.35 12.74 8.77
C PRO A 138 -29.62 12.99 7.45
N LEU A 139 -28.35 13.39 7.53
CA LEU A 139 -27.46 13.54 6.38
C LEU A 139 -26.24 12.64 6.58
N PHE A 140 -25.92 11.82 5.59
CA PHE A 140 -24.77 10.94 5.64
C PHE A 140 -24.11 10.80 4.27
N GLU A 141 -22.83 10.45 4.28
CA GLU A 141 -22.06 10.09 3.10
C GLU A 141 -21.39 8.74 3.34
N GLY A 142 -20.93 8.10 2.27
CA GLY A 142 -20.26 6.82 2.38
C GLY A 142 -20.59 5.89 1.24
N ILE A 143 -20.21 4.63 1.42
CA ILE A 143 -20.45 3.58 0.44
C ILE A 143 -21.11 2.41 1.13
N PHE A 144 -22.07 1.81 0.43
CA PHE A 144 -22.63 0.53 0.80
C PHE A 144 -22.72 -0.38 -0.42
N SER A 145 -22.80 -1.68 -0.16
CA SER A 145 -22.98 -2.69 -1.20
C SER A 145 -24.32 -3.41 -1.05
N VAL A 146 -24.88 -3.80 -2.19
CA VAL A 146 -26.06 -4.67 -2.28
C VAL A 146 -25.75 -5.71 -3.35
N VAL A 147 -25.59 -6.96 -2.94
CA VAL A 147 -25.30 -8.11 -3.82
C VAL A 147 -24.09 -7.84 -4.73
N GLY A 148 -23.02 -7.27 -4.16
CA GLY A 148 -21.78 -6.94 -4.88
C GLY A 148 -21.82 -5.64 -5.70
N GLN A 149 -22.99 -5.06 -5.95
CA GLN A 149 -23.10 -3.72 -6.52
C GLN A 149 -22.80 -2.66 -5.48
N GLN A 150 -22.04 -1.63 -5.85
CA GLN A 150 -21.71 -0.51 -4.97
C GLN A 150 -22.61 0.70 -5.21
N TYR A 151 -22.91 1.39 -4.12
CA TYR A 151 -23.68 2.62 -4.07
C TYR A 151 -22.91 3.63 -3.25
N GLN A 152 -22.56 4.76 -3.86
CA GLN A 152 -21.90 5.87 -3.18
C GLN A 152 -22.91 6.96 -2.86
N VAL A 153 -23.02 7.32 -1.58
CA VAL A 153 -23.85 8.43 -1.11
C VAL A 153 -22.98 9.67 -0.98
N THR A 154 -23.39 10.75 -1.65
CA THR A 154 -22.78 12.08 -1.57
C THR A 154 -23.81 13.11 -1.14
N ILE A 155 -23.36 14.15 -0.42
CA ILE A 155 -24.20 15.31 -0.10
C ILE A 155 -23.87 16.42 -1.09
N ILE A 156 -24.84 16.82 -1.90
CA ILE A 156 -24.67 17.92 -2.84
C ILE A 156 -25.15 19.21 -2.19
N SER A 157 -24.29 20.22 -2.12
CA SER A 157 -24.69 21.55 -1.68
C SER A 157 -25.49 22.25 -2.78
N GLY A 158 -26.81 22.41 -2.59
CA GLY A 158 -27.66 23.10 -3.56
C GLY A 158 -27.41 24.61 -3.62
N SER A 159 -27.28 25.16 -4.84
CA SER A 159 -27.24 26.61 -5.12
C SER A 159 -28.63 27.28 -5.08
N GLY A 160 -29.63 26.65 -4.45
CA GLY A 160 -31.04 27.07 -4.51
C GLY A 160 -31.71 27.17 -3.14
N ASN A 161 -32.85 27.88 -3.10
CA ASN A 161 -33.71 28.16 -1.94
C ASN A 161 -34.29 26.94 -1.18
N THR A 162 -33.75 25.73 -1.36
CA THR A 162 -34.11 24.54 -0.60
C THR A 162 -33.38 24.53 0.72
N ARG A 163 -34.11 24.35 1.84
CA ARG A 163 -33.59 24.45 3.21
C ARG A 163 -32.54 23.38 3.60
N GLU A 164 -32.37 22.32 2.81
CA GLU A 164 -31.48 21.19 3.15
C GLU A 164 -30.71 20.69 1.91
N PRO A 165 -29.45 20.26 2.06
CA PRO A 165 -28.66 19.73 0.94
C PRO A 165 -29.16 18.33 0.53
N PRO A 166 -29.44 18.08 -0.77
CA PRO A 166 -29.87 16.75 -1.21
C PRO A 166 -28.76 15.70 -1.09
N MET A 167 -29.14 14.48 -0.68
CA MET A 167 -28.28 13.29 -0.78
C MET A 167 -28.54 12.56 -2.09
N VAL A 168 -27.46 12.32 -2.83
CA VAL A 168 -27.49 11.60 -4.11
C VAL A 168 -26.72 10.30 -3.99
N VAL A 169 -27.25 9.27 -4.62
CA VAL A 169 -26.67 7.94 -4.68
C VAL A 169 -26.19 7.72 -6.11
N HIS A 170 -24.89 7.48 -6.25
CA HIS A 170 -24.25 7.14 -7.51
C HIS A 170 -24.03 5.63 -7.60
N TYR A 171 -24.31 5.03 -8.76
CA TYR A 171 -24.14 3.59 -9.00
C TYR A 171 -23.97 3.29 -10.51
N HIS A 172 -23.62 2.05 -10.86
CA HIS A 172 -23.51 1.57 -12.25
C HIS A 172 -24.76 0.81 -12.71
N SER A 173 -25.40 1.24 -13.80
CA SER A 173 -26.66 0.67 -14.32
C SER A 173 -26.51 -0.73 -14.92
N ALA A 174 -25.33 -1.06 -15.47
CA ALA A 174 -25.12 -2.30 -16.23
C ALA A 174 -25.26 -3.59 -15.41
N TYR A 175 -25.26 -3.49 -14.08
CA TYR A 175 -25.43 -4.63 -13.17
C TYR A 175 -26.90 -4.92 -12.79
N HIS A 176 -27.88 -4.31 -13.48
CA HIS A 176 -29.31 -4.37 -13.14
C HIS A 176 -30.06 -5.69 -13.43
N THR A 177 -29.41 -6.79 -13.83
CA THR A 177 -30.13 -8.06 -14.06
C THR A 177 -30.22 -8.88 -12.76
N TRP A 178 -31.36 -8.74 -12.09
CA TRP A 178 -31.79 -9.56 -10.93
C TRP A 178 -31.92 -11.09 -11.23
N ASP A 179 -31.53 -11.56 -12.42
CA ASP A 179 -31.78 -12.93 -12.90
C ASP A 179 -30.62 -13.92 -12.67
N HIS A 180 -29.47 -13.47 -12.16
CA HIS A 180 -28.33 -14.36 -11.83
C HIS A 180 -28.14 -14.59 -10.32
N LEU A 181 -29.20 -14.36 -9.54
CA LEU A 181 -29.23 -14.46 -8.07
C LEU A 181 -29.20 -15.92 -7.57
N VAL A 182 -28.08 -16.61 -7.79
CA VAL A 182 -27.67 -17.63 -6.83
C VAL A 182 -27.17 -16.89 -5.60
N ALA A 183 -27.90 -17.04 -4.50
CA ALA A 183 -27.51 -16.61 -3.18
C ALA A 183 -26.04 -16.98 -2.89
N ARG A 184 -25.15 -15.97 -2.92
CA ARG A 184 -23.98 -16.01 -2.06
C ARG A 184 -24.49 -15.67 -0.67
N SER A 185 -24.79 -16.73 0.07
CA SER A 185 -25.10 -16.70 1.49
C SER A 185 -24.10 -15.82 2.24
N PRO A 186 -24.53 -15.03 3.24
CA PRO A 186 -23.64 -14.51 4.27
C PRO A 186 -23.33 -15.68 5.20
N GLN A 187 -22.45 -16.57 4.76
CA GLN A 187 -21.91 -17.62 5.61
C GLN A 187 -20.44 -17.35 5.84
N SER A 188 -20.12 -17.21 7.13
CA SER A 188 -18.83 -17.45 7.78
C SER A 188 -17.60 -16.79 7.17
N SER A 189 -16.89 -16.02 8.00
CA SER A 189 -15.43 -16.08 8.13
C SER A 189 -14.74 -17.07 7.17
N GLY A 190 -14.31 -16.60 6.00
CA GLY A 190 -13.67 -17.44 4.99
C GLY A 190 -14.02 -17.01 3.57
N ASN A 191 -13.05 -16.41 2.87
CA ASN A 191 -13.13 -16.12 1.45
C ASN A 191 -13.32 -17.43 0.64
N PRO A 192 -14.41 -17.61 -0.13
CA PRO A 192 -14.75 -18.87 -0.81
C PRO A 192 -13.87 -19.23 -2.03
N PHE A 193 -12.71 -18.58 -2.16
CA PHE A 193 -11.72 -18.84 -3.20
C PHE A 193 -10.33 -19.19 -2.63
N ILE A 194 -10.22 -19.34 -1.30
CA ILE A 194 -9.00 -19.82 -0.64
C ILE A 194 -9.30 -21.26 -0.20
N THR A 195 -8.84 -22.23 -0.99
CA THR A 195 -8.63 -23.59 -0.46
C THR A 195 -7.39 -23.55 0.43
N ASP A 196 -7.44 -24.23 1.57
CA ASP A 196 -6.39 -24.26 2.62
C ASP A 196 -4.95 -24.60 2.15
N GLU A 197 -4.74 -24.93 0.87
CA GLU A 197 -3.44 -25.39 0.33
C GLU A 197 -2.55 -24.30 -0.32
N ASP A 198 -2.99 -23.06 -0.57
CA ASP A 198 -2.16 -22.06 -1.31
C ASP A 198 -1.89 -20.73 -0.57
N LEU A 199 -1.45 -20.85 0.69
CA LEU A 199 -0.87 -19.81 1.58
C LEU A 199 -1.91 -18.87 2.25
N PRO A 200 -2.20 -19.02 3.55
CA PRO A 200 -3.11 -18.12 4.23
C PRO A 200 -2.44 -16.75 4.45
N CYS A 201 -3.15 -15.69 4.06
CA CYS A 201 -2.94 -14.33 4.54
C CYS A 201 -2.90 -14.30 6.08
N PRO A 202 -2.40 -13.22 6.71
CA PRO A 202 -2.38 -13.11 8.17
C PRO A 202 -3.74 -13.50 8.79
N SER A 203 -3.75 -14.52 9.63
CA SER A 203 -4.97 -14.98 10.33
C SER A 203 -5.32 -14.08 11.50
N THR A 204 -4.32 -13.44 12.09
CA THR A 204 -4.47 -12.46 13.17
C THR A 204 -4.67 -11.06 12.60
N ARG A 205 -5.58 -10.31 13.20
CA ARG A 205 -5.83 -8.94 12.81
C ARG A 205 -4.63 -8.05 13.10
N ARG A 206 -4.31 -7.16 12.15
CA ARG A 206 -3.26 -6.15 12.28
C ARG A 206 -3.78 -4.79 11.86
N VAL A 207 -3.11 -3.72 12.32
CA VAL A 207 -3.42 -2.36 11.88
C VAL A 207 -2.21 -1.73 11.21
N ALA A 208 -2.43 -1.19 10.01
CA ALA A 208 -1.47 -0.37 9.29
C ALA A 208 -1.78 1.10 9.57
N LEU A 209 -0.89 1.78 10.30
CA LEU A 209 -0.99 3.21 10.53
C LEU A 209 -0.64 3.97 9.23
N VAL A 210 -1.56 4.79 8.75
CA VAL A 210 -1.43 5.53 7.48
C VAL A 210 -1.28 7.01 7.78
N GLY A 211 -0.21 7.60 7.25
CA GLY A 211 -0.06 9.06 7.17
C GLY A 211 -0.65 9.58 5.86
N ILE A 212 -1.36 10.71 5.89
CA ILE A 212 -1.89 11.37 4.70
C ILE A 212 -1.45 12.82 4.70
N ALA A 213 -0.93 13.31 3.58
CA ALA A 213 -0.66 14.72 3.38
C ALA A 213 -1.49 15.23 2.20
N THR A 214 -2.06 16.41 2.29
CA THR A 214 -2.68 17.09 1.16
C THR A 214 -1.78 18.19 0.67
N ASP A 215 -1.60 18.33 -0.64
CA ASP A 215 -1.01 19.53 -1.21
C ASP A 215 -2.04 20.66 -1.31
N CYS A 216 -1.57 21.85 -1.67
CA CYS A 216 -2.39 23.04 -1.83
C CYS A 216 -3.52 22.85 -2.86
N THR A 217 -3.26 22.13 -3.95
CA THR A 217 -4.24 21.93 -5.03
C THR A 217 -5.39 21.02 -4.59
N TYR A 218 -5.09 20.00 -3.80
CA TYR A 218 -6.09 19.15 -3.15
C TYR A 218 -6.87 19.96 -2.12
N SER A 219 -6.19 20.71 -1.26
CA SER A 219 -6.82 21.57 -0.26
C SER A 219 -7.78 22.59 -0.87
N ALA A 220 -7.40 23.18 -2.01
CA ALA A 220 -8.21 24.14 -2.74
C ALA A 220 -9.51 23.56 -3.31
N SER A 221 -9.60 22.24 -3.47
CA SER A 221 -10.76 21.56 -4.07
C SER A 221 -11.96 21.38 -3.13
N PHE A 222 -11.79 21.64 -1.83
CA PHE A 222 -12.85 21.57 -0.80
C PHE A 222 -13.28 22.97 -0.39
N THR A 223 -14.43 23.16 0.24
CA THR A 223 -14.83 24.50 0.74
C THR A 223 -14.19 24.84 2.09
N SER A 224 -13.80 23.83 2.87
CA SER A 224 -13.16 24.01 4.18
C SER A 224 -12.25 22.84 4.54
N SER A 225 -11.30 23.06 5.46
CA SER A 225 -10.45 21.99 5.98
C SER A 225 -11.24 20.90 6.72
N ASN A 226 -12.42 21.25 7.27
CA ASN A 226 -13.32 20.28 7.90
C ASN A 226 -13.96 19.34 6.87
N GLU A 227 -14.38 19.86 5.72
CA GLU A 227 -14.90 19.05 4.62
C GLU A 227 -13.82 18.12 4.06
N LEU A 228 -12.62 18.67 3.80
CA LEU A 228 -11.46 17.90 3.38
C LEU A 228 -11.13 16.76 4.35
N ARG A 229 -11.05 17.07 5.65
CA ARG A 229 -10.76 16.07 6.70
C ARG A 229 -11.81 14.96 6.70
N ARG A 230 -13.10 15.30 6.58
CA ARG A 230 -14.17 14.30 6.48
C ARG A 230 -14.04 13.44 5.22
N ASN A 231 -13.74 14.04 4.07
CA ASN A 231 -13.52 13.30 2.82
C ASN A 231 -12.40 12.27 2.99
N ILE A 232 -11.25 12.67 3.56
CA ILE A 232 -10.12 11.77 3.81
C ILE A 232 -10.50 10.64 4.77
N ILE A 233 -11.17 10.96 5.89
CA ILE A 233 -11.59 9.94 6.85
C ILE A 233 -12.55 8.93 6.19
N ASN A 234 -13.50 9.41 5.38
CA ASN A 234 -14.45 8.54 4.69
C ASN A 234 -13.76 7.67 3.60
N MET A 235 -12.80 8.24 2.87
CA MET A 235 -11.98 7.52 1.90
C MET A 235 -11.21 6.37 2.58
N VAL A 236 -10.52 6.65 3.69
CA VAL A 236 -9.79 5.63 4.46
C VAL A 236 -10.74 4.59 5.05
N ASN A 237 -11.88 5.02 5.62
CA ASN A 237 -12.91 4.13 6.15
C ASN A 237 -13.43 3.13 5.11
N THR A 238 -13.65 3.62 3.89
CA THR A 238 -14.13 2.82 2.77
C THR A 238 -13.04 1.85 2.28
N ALA A 239 -11.82 2.36 2.04
CA ALA A 239 -10.72 1.52 1.59
C ALA A 239 -10.32 0.47 2.65
N SER A 240 -10.43 0.77 3.94
CA SER A 240 -10.13 -0.19 5.01
C SER A 240 -11.02 -1.43 4.93
N GLU A 241 -12.27 -1.33 4.46
CA GLU A 241 -13.18 -2.48 4.35
C GLU A 241 -12.59 -3.60 3.50
N VAL A 242 -12.05 -3.26 2.33
CA VAL A 242 -11.52 -4.29 1.42
C VAL A 242 -10.23 -4.90 1.95
N TYR A 243 -9.42 -4.16 2.72
CA TYR A 243 -8.23 -4.70 3.38
C TYR A 243 -8.59 -5.57 4.59
N GLU A 244 -9.58 -5.18 5.37
CA GLU A 244 -10.07 -5.93 6.52
C GLU A 244 -10.63 -7.29 6.07
N ARG A 245 -11.55 -7.26 5.10
CA ARG A 245 -12.22 -8.46 4.59
C ARG A 245 -11.25 -9.40 3.88
N THR A 246 -10.22 -8.89 3.22
CA THR A 246 -9.33 -9.68 2.38
C THR A 246 -8.05 -10.13 3.08
N PHE A 247 -7.46 -9.27 3.93
CA PHE A 247 -6.13 -9.49 4.50
C PHE A 247 -6.10 -9.51 6.03
N ASN A 248 -7.23 -9.27 6.69
CA ASN A 248 -7.31 -9.03 8.13
C ASN A 248 -6.44 -7.85 8.59
N ILE A 249 -6.34 -6.81 7.75
CA ILE A 249 -5.57 -5.60 8.03
C ILE A 249 -6.50 -4.39 7.97
N SER A 250 -6.58 -3.62 9.06
CA SER A 250 -7.24 -2.31 9.05
C SER A 250 -6.27 -1.21 8.63
N LEU A 251 -6.75 -0.27 7.82
CA LEU A 251 -6.04 0.96 7.48
C LEU A 251 -6.52 2.06 8.44
N ALA A 252 -5.62 2.51 9.33
CA ALA A 252 -5.94 3.51 10.34
C ALA A 252 -5.27 4.84 10.00
N LEU A 253 -6.03 5.92 9.87
CA LEU A 253 -5.48 7.26 9.73
C LEU A 253 -4.79 7.67 11.03
N HIS A 254 -3.47 7.82 10.99
CA HIS A 254 -2.65 8.20 12.13
C HIS A 254 -2.16 9.64 12.01
N ASP A 255 -1.54 10.02 10.90
CA ASP A 255 -1.10 11.40 10.68
C ASP A 255 -1.86 12.05 9.52
N LEU A 256 -2.31 13.29 9.68
CA LEU A 256 -2.91 14.08 8.61
C LEU A 256 -2.24 15.46 8.51
N THR A 257 -1.57 15.74 7.40
CA THR A 257 -1.02 17.07 7.10
C THR A 257 -1.90 17.76 6.07
N ILE A 258 -2.57 18.85 6.44
CA ILE A 258 -3.40 19.65 5.54
C ILE A 258 -2.62 20.90 5.14
N SER A 259 -2.26 21.01 3.86
CA SER A 259 -1.64 22.23 3.32
C SER A 259 -2.65 23.37 3.21
N ASP A 260 -2.14 24.60 3.31
CA ASP A 260 -2.87 25.80 2.92
C ASP A 260 -3.44 25.65 1.50
N ARG A 261 -4.61 26.25 1.27
CA ARG A 261 -5.30 26.19 -0.02
C ARG A 261 -4.54 26.97 -1.09
N ASP A 262 -3.83 28.02 -0.69
CA ASP A 262 -3.03 28.80 -1.61
C ASP A 262 -1.71 28.09 -1.87
N CYS A 263 -1.41 27.81 -3.13
CA CYS A 263 -0.14 27.21 -3.50
C CYS A 263 1.01 28.20 -3.33
N PRO A 264 2.16 27.77 -2.77
CA PRO A 264 3.32 28.65 -2.65
C PRO A 264 3.90 28.98 -4.03
N SER A 265 4.29 30.23 -4.23
CA SER A 265 4.99 30.67 -5.45
C SER A 265 6.36 30.00 -5.60
N THR A 266 6.98 29.61 -4.50
CA THR A 266 8.20 28.79 -4.48
C THR A 266 8.08 27.77 -3.35
N PRO A 267 8.02 26.46 -3.65
CA PRO A 267 7.91 25.43 -2.63
C PRO A 267 9.06 25.47 -1.63
N SER A 268 8.73 25.36 -0.34
CA SER A 268 9.74 25.31 0.73
C SER A 268 10.60 24.05 0.61
N SER A 269 11.87 24.14 1.00
CA SER A 269 12.79 22.99 0.97
C SER A 269 12.35 21.85 1.90
N SER A 270 11.65 22.15 2.99
CA SER A 270 11.12 21.15 3.93
C SER A 270 9.91 20.40 3.39
N THR A 271 9.12 21.02 2.52
CA THR A 271 7.87 20.48 1.97
C THR A 271 7.78 20.73 0.47
N SER A 272 8.85 20.39 -0.25
CA SER A 272 8.99 20.64 -1.69
C SER A 272 7.92 19.96 -2.56
N TRP A 273 7.19 18.99 -2.00
CA TRP A 273 6.04 18.33 -2.60
C TRP A 273 4.77 19.18 -2.59
N ASN A 274 4.66 20.18 -1.72
CA ASN A 274 3.52 21.10 -1.67
C ASN A 274 3.71 22.20 -2.73
N ALA A 275 3.23 21.94 -3.95
CA ALA A 275 3.41 22.80 -5.10
C ALA A 275 2.20 22.73 -6.05
N ASP A 276 2.02 23.78 -6.85
CA ASP A 276 1.00 23.82 -7.90
C ASP A 276 1.23 22.74 -9.00
N CYS A 277 0.19 22.45 -9.80
CA CYS A 277 0.25 21.46 -10.88
C CYS A 277 1.33 21.74 -11.93
N SER A 278 1.73 23.00 -12.12
CA SER A 278 2.81 23.38 -13.03
C SER A 278 4.21 22.91 -12.59
N ALA A 279 4.39 22.51 -11.34
CA ALA A 279 5.71 22.15 -10.79
C ALA A 279 6.24 20.78 -11.27
N GLY A 280 5.35 19.86 -11.63
CA GLY A 280 5.73 18.53 -12.09
C GLY A 280 4.58 17.52 -12.11
N ASP A 281 4.83 16.39 -12.77
CA ASP A 281 3.91 15.26 -12.87
C ASP A 281 3.84 14.43 -11.57
N LEU A 282 3.01 13.38 -11.55
CA LEU A 282 2.86 12.49 -10.40
C LEU A 282 4.18 11.83 -9.98
N ASN A 283 5.09 11.52 -10.93
CA ASN A 283 6.41 10.96 -10.60
C ASN A 283 7.29 11.97 -9.87
N TRP A 284 7.29 13.22 -10.33
CA TRP A 284 7.97 14.31 -9.65
C TRP A 284 7.42 14.49 -8.23
N ARG A 285 6.08 14.49 -8.08
CA ARG A 285 5.40 14.60 -6.79
C ARG A 285 5.78 13.45 -5.86
N LEU A 286 5.75 12.22 -6.35
CA LEU A 286 6.16 11.04 -5.59
C LEU A 286 7.62 11.14 -5.16
N SER A 287 8.53 11.59 -6.03
CA SER A 287 9.94 11.76 -5.70
C SER A 287 10.15 12.78 -4.58
N ARG A 288 9.52 13.95 -4.68
CA ARG A 288 9.58 14.99 -3.62
C ARG A 288 8.95 14.51 -2.31
N PHE A 289 7.81 13.84 -2.40
CA PHE A 289 7.09 13.33 -1.24
C PHE A 289 7.85 12.19 -0.55
N THR A 290 8.45 11.28 -1.32
CA THR A 290 9.29 10.19 -0.81
C THR A 290 10.49 10.74 -0.04
N SER A 291 11.12 11.81 -0.55
CA SER A 291 12.23 12.47 0.16
C SER A 291 11.79 13.04 1.51
N TRP A 292 10.58 13.62 1.57
CA TRP A 292 10.01 14.12 2.82
C TRP A 292 9.65 12.97 3.76
N ARG A 293 8.94 11.94 3.27
CA ARG A 293 8.61 10.71 4.02
C ARG A 293 9.83 10.06 4.64
N GLY A 294 10.93 9.95 3.89
CA GLY A 294 12.18 9.36 4.36
C GLY A 294 12.81 10.12 5.53
N SER A 295 12.47 11.40 5.72
CA SER A 295 12.94 12.20 6.86
C SER A 295 12.14 11.94 8.15
N LEU A 296 10.93 11.38 8.06
CA LEU A 296 10.03 11.19 9.19
C LEU A 296 10.34 9.90 9.97
N ASN A 297 10.14 9.96 11.29
CA ASN A 297 10.18 8.82 12.20
C ASN A 297 8.92 8.85 13.07
N ASP A 298 7.84 8.25 12.57
CA ASP A 298 6.47 8.50 13.02
C ASP A 298 5.64 7.23 13.21
N GLY A 299 6.22 6.05 13.00
CA GLY A 299 5.51 4.76 13.13
C GLY A 299 4.52 4.47 11.99
N ASN A 300 4.32 5.38 11.03
CA ASN A 300 3.40 5.15 9.92
C ASN A 300 3.92 4.04 9.00
N ALA A 301 3.05 3.10 8.67
CA ALA A 301 3.31 2.03 7.71
C ALA A 301 3.60 2.57 6.32
N TYR A 302 2.89 3.62 5.92
CA TYR A 302 3.20 4.39 4.72
C TYR A 302 2.52 5.75 4.77
N TRP A 303 2.87 6.60 3.80
CA TRP A 303 2.23 7.88 3.58
C TRP A 303 1.63 7.98 2.19
N THR A 304 0.50 8.67 2.10
CA THR A 304 -0.14 9.04 0.84
C THR A 304 -0.15 10.55 0.68
N LEU A 305 0.32 11.05 -0.47
CA LEU A 305 0.11 12.43 -0.88
C LEU A 305 -1.18 12.53 -1.70
N MET A 306 -2.15 13.29 -1.21
CA MET A 306 -3.35 13.66 -1.95
C MET A 306 -3.08 14.94 -2.75
N THR A 307 -3.37 14.91 -4.05
CA THR A 307 -3.10 16.02 -4.99
C THR A 307 -4.32 16.33 -5.86
N GLY A 308 -4.56 17.61 -6.14
CA GLY A 308 -5.54 18.03 -7.15
C GLY A 308 -5.03 17.86 -8.60
N CYS A 309 -3.74 17.56 -8.76
CA CYS A 309 -3.08 17.48 -10.06
C CYS A 309 -2.99 16.04 -10.58
N SER A 310 -3.71 15.73 -11.66
CA SER A 310 -3.50 14.50 -12.45
C SER A 310 -2.36 14.67 -13.45
N SER A 311 -1.82 13.58 -13.98
CA SER A 311 -0.76 13.59 -15.02
C SER A 311 -1.23 12.85 -16.27
N GLY A 312 -1.89 13.57 -17.16
CA GLY A 312 -2.57 12.97 -18.29
C GLY A 312 -3.74 12.12 -17.81
N GLN A 313 -3.73 10.83 -18.14
CA GLN A 313 -4.72 9.88 -17.63
C GLN A 313 -4.31 9.24 -16.31
N ASN A 314 -3.06 9.43 -15.87
CA ASN A 314 -2.56 8.85 -14.62
C ASN A 314 -3.13 9.61 -13.42
N VAL A 315 -3.67 8.85 -12.47
CA VAL A 315 -4.33 9.35 -11.26
C VAL A 315 -3.70 8.83 -9.97
N GLY A 316 -2.77 7.90 -10.05
CA GLY A 316 -1.98 7.49 -8.91
C GLY A 316 -0.62 6.96 -9.31
N VAL A 317 0.30 6.98 -8.35
CA VAL A 317 1.63 6.37 -8.48
C VAL A 317 2.13 5.91 -7.11
N SER A 318 2.75 4.75 -7.07
CA SER A 318 3.23 4.14 -5.83
C SER A 318 4.55 3.42 -6.01
N TRP A 319 5.34 3.38 -4.93
CA TRP A 319 6.45 2.46 -4.83
C TRP A 319 5.95 1.08 -4.42
N ILE A 320 6.28 0.06 -5.22
CA ILE A 320 5.89 -1.31 -4.90
C ILE A 320 6.71 -1.84 -3.71
N GLY A 321 6.00 -2.46 -2.76
CA GLY A 321 6.58 -3.24 -1.67
C GLY A 321 7.34 -2.42 -0.62
N GLN A 322 6.90 -1.19 -0.36
CA GLN A 322 7.54 -0.27 0.59
C GLN A 322 6.78 -0.11 1.91
N LEU A 323 5.89 -1.05 2.23
CA LEU A 323 5.26 -1.09 3.55
C LEU A 323 6.31 -1.09 4.67
N CYS A 324 6.07 -0.30 5.71
CA CYS A 324 6.94 -0.14 6.88
C CYS A 324 8.38 0.32 6.56
N THR A 325 8.64 0.93 5.40
CA THR A 325 9.99 1.42 5.07
C THR A 325 10.11 2.94 5.24
N SER A 326 11.14 3.36 5.97
CA SER A 326 11.54 4.77 6.14
C SER A 326 13.05 4.92 5.93
N ASN A 327 13.47 5.00 4.67
CA ASN A 327 14.89 5.06 4.34
C ASN A 327 15.38 6.51 4.22
N ARG A 328 16.37 6.88 5.04
CA ARG A 328 17.11 8.16 4.93
C ARG A 328 18.26 8.04 3.93
N GLY A 329 18.04 8.35 2.65
CA GLY A 329 19.11 8.35 1.64
C GLY A 329 18.68 8.80 0.24
N GLN A 330 19.64 9.21 -0.61
CA GLN A 330 19.39 9.90 -1.89
C GLN A 330 18.69 9.08 -3.00
N GLN A 331 18.51 7.76 -2.84
CA GLN A 331 17.89 6.86 -3.82
C GLN A 331 17.25 5.63 -3.14
N ARG A 332 16.46 5.81 -2.09
CA ARG A 332 15.72 4.68 -1.48
C ARG A 332 14.24 5.03 -1.34
N ALA A 333 13.41 4.20 -1.95
CA ALA A 333 11.98 4.28 -1.75
C ALA A 333 11.67 4.13 -0.25
N SER A 334 10.71 4.93 0.19
CA SER A 334 10.05 4.79 1.49
C SER A 334 8.59 4.47 1.22
N GLY A 335 7.84 4.00 2.22
CA GLY A 335 6.40 3.76 2.11
C GLY A 335 5.67 5.06 1.78
N ALA A 336 5.56 5.36 0.49
CA ALA A 336 5.05 6.61 -0.06
C ALA A 336 4.33 6.32 -1.37
N ASN A 337 3.14 6.89 -1.53
CA ASN A 337 2.39 6.90 -2.78
C ASN A 337 1.69 8.25 -2.98
N VAL A 338 1.16 8.50 -4.17
CA VAL A 338 0.46 9.72 -4.55
C VAL A 338 -0.88 9.35 -5.17
N VAL A 339 -1.94 10.01 -4.74
CA VAL A 339 -3.31 9.83 -5.23
C VAL A 339 -3.85 11.18 -5.69
N ALA A 340 -4.25 11.28 -6.94
CA ALA A 340 -4.94 12.44 -7.49
C ALA A 340 -6.43 12.37 -7.18
N ARG A 341 -7.05 13.53 -6.97
CA ARG A 341 -8.49 13.64 -6.76
C ARG A 341 -9.25 13.18 -8.02
N THR A 342 -10.13 12.19 -7.86
CA THR A 342 -10.98 11.65 -8.94
C THR A 342 -12.38 11.32 -8.42
N GLY A 343 -13.30 10.90 -9.30
CA GLY A 343 -14.62 10.36 -8.90
C GLY A 343 -14.56 8.96 -8.28
N SER A 344 -13.41 8.28 -8.37
CA SER A 344 -13.16 6.93 -7.84
C SER A 344 -11.99 6.95 -6.85
N GLU A 345 -11.91 8.01 -6.05
CA GLU A 345 -10.73 8.35 -5.24
C GLU A 345 -10.36 7.25 -4.23
N TRP A 346 -11.34 6.63 -3.56
CA TRP A 346 -11.05 5.57 -2.60
C TRP A 346 -10.55 4.29 -3.29
N GLN A 347 -10.98 3.99 -4.51
CA GLN A 347 -10.44 2.87 -5.29
C GLN A 347 -8.99 3.12 -5.66
N VAL A 348 -8.66 4.35 -6.10
CA VAL A 348 -7.27 4.73 -6.40
C VAL A 348 -6.43 4.66 -5.12
N PHE A 349 -6.92 5.17 -3.99
CA PHE A 349 -6.24 5.05 -2.71
C PHE A 349 -6.00 3.59 -2.30
N ALA A 350 -7.00 2.71 -2.45
CA ALA A 350 -6.87 1.28 -2.17
C ALA A 350 -5.87 0.59 -3.12
N HIS A 351 -5.85 0.98 -4.40
CA HIS A 351 -4.93 0.49 -5.43
C HIS A 351 -3.47 0.88 -5.13
N GLU A 352 -3.21 2.16 -4.85
CA GLU A 352 -1.85 2.64 -4.55
C GLU A 352 -1.34 2.10 -3.20
N SER A 353 -2.25 1.90 -2.25
CA SER A 353 -1.98 1.15 -1.03
C SER A 353 -1.59 -0.30 -1.40
N GLY A 354 -2.26 -0.93 -2.36
CA GLY A 354 -2.02 -2.34 -2.75
C GLY A 354 -0.59 -2.52 -3.28
N HIS A 355 -0.11 -1.58 -4.08
CA HIS A 355 1.29 -1.51 -4.47
C HIS A 355 2.23 -1.39 -3.28
N THR A 356 1.89 -0.56 -2.30
CA THR A 356 2.68 -0.42 -1.07
C THR A 356 2.81 -1.77 -0.34
N PHE A 357 1.74 -2.57 -0.31
CA PHE A 357 1.70 -3.94 0.20
C PHE A 357 2.36 -4.99 -0.72
N GLY A 358 2.87 -4.58 -1.88
CA GLY A 358 3.66 -5.42 -2.77
C GLY A 358 2.87 -6.03 -3.94
N ALA A 359 1.62 -5.62 -4.15
CA ALA A 359 0.84 -6.02 -5.32
C ALA A 359 1.41 -5.45 -6.62
N VAL A 360 1.26 -6.21 -7.70
CA VAL A 360 1.41 -5.73 -9.08
C VAL A 360 0.03 -5.59 -9.73
N HIS A 361 -0.03 -4.95 -10.89
CA HIS A 361 -1.30 -4.84 -11.61
C HIS A 361 -1.86 -6.20 -12.02
N ASP A 362 -3.18 -6.34 -11.98
CA ASP A 362 -3.89 -7.43 -12.66
C ASP A 362 -3.73 -7.29 -14.18
N CYS A 363 -3.69 -8.42 -14.88
CA CYS A 363 -3.57 -8.40 -16.34
C CYS A 363 -4.84 -7.88 -17.00
N ASP A 364 -4.66 -7.07 -18.05
CA ASP A 364 -5.71 -6.66 -18.97
C ASP A 364 -5.56 -7.34 -20.34
N SER A 365 -6.56 -7.19 -21.21
CA SER A 365 -6.55 -7.76 -22.57
C SER A 365 -5.30 -7.38 -23.38
N THR A 366 -4.73 -6.19 -23.17
CA THR A 366 -3.56 -5.70 -23.91
C THR A 366 -2.30 -6.42 -23.46
N LEU A 367 -2.09 -6.53 -22.15
CA LEU A 367 -0.96 -7.25 -21.56
C LEU A 367 -1.04 -8.74 -21.88
N CYS A 368 -2.24 -9.32 -21.83
CA CYS A 368 -2.47 -10.73 -22.15
C CYS A 368 -2.22 -11.07 -23.62
N ALA A 369 -2.43 -10.13 -24.54
CA ALA A 369 -2.10 -10.27 -25.96
C ALA A 369 -0.59 -10.12 -26.25
N SER A 370 0.19 -9.64 -25.28
CA SER A 370 1.64 -9.48 -25.40
C SER A 370 2.40 -10.69 -24.84
N SER A 371 3.68 -10.87 -25.22
CA SER A 371 4.58 -11.86 -24.60
C SER A 371 5.05 -11.47 -23.19
N SER A 372 4.46 -10.43 -22.60
CA SER A 372 4.87 -9.82 -21.31
C SER A 372 4.05 -10.33 -20.11
N GLN A 373 3.37 -11.48 -20.25
CA GLN A 373 2.48 -12.05 -19.23
C GLN A 373 3.13 -12.26 -17.85
N GLY A 374 4.47 -12.28 -17.77
CA GLY A 374 5.20 -12.33 -16.49
C GLY A 374 5.29 -11.01 -15.72
N GLN A 375 4.67 -9.92 -16.19
CA GLN A 375 4.73 -8.58 -15.59
C GLN A 375 3.43 -8.14 -14.89
N CYS A 376 2.38 -8.96 -14.94
CA CYS A 376 1.08 -8.68 -14.34
C CYS A 376 0.52 -9.93 -13.64
N CYS A 377 -0.55 -9.73 -12.89
CA CYS A 377 -1.23 -10.76 -12.13
C CYS A 377 -2.36 -11.38 -12.97
N PRO A 378 -2.22 -12.63 -13.47
CA PRO A 378 -3.29 -13.27 -14.24
C PRO A 378 -4.46 -13.67 -13.33
N LEU A 379 -5.69 -13.61 -13.84
CA LEU A 379 -6.89 -13.93 -13.07
C LEU A 379 -6.83 -15.35 -12.46
N SER A 380 -6.39 -16.33 -13.26
CA SER A 380 -6.21 -17.73 -12.86
C SER A 380 -5.12 -18.41 -13.69
N SER A 381 -4.87 -19.69 -13.42
CA SER A 381 -3.93 -20.50 -14.21
C SER A 381 -4.38 -20.71 -15.67
N SER A 382 -5.69 -20.60 -15.94
CA SER A 382 -6.29 -20.80 -17.27
C SER A 382 -6.82 -19.51 -17.90
N THR A 383 -6.87 -18.41 -17.16
CA THR A 383 -7.44 -17.14 -17.59
C THR A 383 -6.50 -16.00 -17.25
N CYS A 384 -5.97 -15.34 -18.29
CA CYS A 384 -5.05 -14.22 -18.10
C CYS A 384 -5.80 -12.94 -17.72
N ASP A 385 -6.74 -12.50 -18.55
CA ASP A 385 -7.39 -11.19 -18.43
C ASP A 385 -8.35 -11.16 -17.23
N ALA A 386 -8.18 -10.15 -16.37
CA ALA A 386 -9.03 -9.88 -15.22
C ALA A 386 -10.26 -9.00 -15.56
N ASN A 387 -10.40 -8.63 -16.83
CA ASN A 387 -11.54 -7.91 -17.42
C ASN A 387 -11.90 -6.60 -16.72
N GLY A 388 -10.90 -5.90 -16.15
CA GLY A 388 -11.13 -4.60 -15.50
C GLY A 388 -11.84 -4.66 -14.14
N GLN A 389 -12.10 -5.85 -13.57
CA GLN A 389 -13.07 -5.99 -12.47
C GLN A 389 -12.51 -5.73 -11.07
N TYR A 390 -11.20 -5.75 -10.90
CA TYR A 390 -10.55 -5.77 -9.59
C TYR A 390 -9.73 -4.52 -9.33
N ILE A 391 -9.48 -4.22 -8.05
CA ILE A 391 -8.82 -2.99 -7.58
C ILE A 391 -7.44 -2.81 -8.21
N MET A 392 -6.67 -3.89 -8.42
CA MET A 392 -5.32 -3.79 -8.99
C MET A 392 -5.32 -3.72 -10.52
N ASN A 393 -6.46 -3.49 -11.17
CA ASN A 393 -6.44 -3.19 -12.60
C ASN A 393 -5.66 -1.88 -12.87
N PRO A 394 -4.84 -1.79 -13.94
CA PRO A 394 -4.12 -0.56 -14.29
C PRO A 394 -5.04 0.64 -14.50
N ALA A 395 -6.30 0.39 -14.86
CA ALA A 395 -7.36 1.36 -15.06
C ALA A 395 -8.36 1.31 -13.90
N SER A 396 -8.33 2.33 -13.04
CA SER A 396 -9.24 2.48 -11.90
C SER A 396 -10.64 2.90 -12.34
N SER A 397 -11.65 2.20 -11.81
CA SER A 397 -13.07 2.46 -12.08
C SER A 397 -13.90 2.31 -10.80
N SER A 398 -15.07 2.96 -10.76
CA SER A 398 -15.91 2.93 -9.56
C SER A 398 -16.59 1.59 -9.28
N SER A 399 -16.57 0.63 -10.22
CA SER A 399 -17.11 -0.72 -10.01
C SER A 399 -16.14 -1.68 -9.30
N GLN A 400 -14.87 -1.29 -9.15
CA GLN A 400 -13.85 -2.15 -8.54
C GLN A 400 -13.95 -2.14 -7.02
N SER A 401 -14.23 -3.31 -6.43
CA SER A 401 -14.53 -3.44 -5.00
C SER A 401 -13.88 -4.64 -4.31
N ALA A 402 -13.03 -5.36 -5.04
CA ALA A 402 -12.32 -6.53 -4.56
C ALA A 402 -10.93 -6.64 -5.19
N PHE A 403 -10.00 -7.28 -4.47
CA PHE A 403 -8.74 -7.74 -5.04
C PHE A 403 -8.97 -9.03 -5.85
N SER A 404 -8.23 -9.20 -6.95
CA SER A 404 -8.25 -10.45 -7.70
C SER A 404 -7.62 -11.58 -6.89
N PRO A 405 -7.93 -12.85 -7.18
CA PRO A 405 -7.25 -13.98 -6.55
C PRO A 405 -5.71 -13.93 -6.67
N CYS A 406 -5.17 -13.40 -7.77
CA CYS A 406 -3.73 -13.23 -7.92
C CYS A 406 -3.18 -12.13 -7.02
N SER A 407 -3.83 -10.97 -7.00
CA SER A 407 -3.44 -9.85 -6.14
C SER A 407 -3.44 -10.26 -4.66
N ILE A 408 -4.44 -11.05 -4.25
CA ILE A 408 -4.51 -11.61 -2.89
C ILE A 408 -3.30 -12.48 -2.60
N ARG A 409 -3.04 -13.50 -3.44
CA ARG A 409 -1.87 -14.39 -3.28
C ARG A 409 -0.56 -13.61 -3.30
N ASN A 410 -0.46 -12.58 -4.14
CA ASN A 410 0.74 -11.76 -4.24
C ASN A 410 0.98 -10.99 -2.95
N ILE A 411 0.00 -10.24 -2.43
CA ILE A 411 0.14 -9.51 -1.16
C ILE A 411 0.44 -10.48 -0.01
N CYS A 412 -0.30 -11.57 0.11
CA CYS A 412 -0.14 -12.50 1.23
C CYS A 412 1.21 -13.23 1.20
N SER A 413 1.70 -13.57 0.01
CA SER A 413 3.06 -14.08 -0.17
C SER A 413 4.11 -13.05 0.25
N GLN A 414 3.94 -11.77 -0.10
CA GLN A 414 4.87 -10.71 0.29
C GLN A 414 4.90 -10.47 1.80
N LEU A 415 3.73 -10.48 2.45
CA LEU A 415 3.61 -10.35 3.91
C LEU A 415 4.26 -11.51 4.66
N ARG A 416 4.16 -12.74 4.14
CA ARG A 416 4.71 -13.94 4.77
C ARG A 416 6.19 -14.16 4.50
N SER A 417 6.64 -13.91 3.27
CA SER A 417 8.01 -14.19 2.84
C SER A 417 9.02 -13.11 3.22
N GLY A 418 8.57 -12.04 3.90
CA GLY A 418 9.40 -10.86 4.17
C GLY A 418 9.66 -10.00 2.93
N GLY A 419 8.94 -10.25 1.82
CA GLY A 419 9.02 -9.44 0.61
C GLY A 419 8.61 -7.99 0.82
N VAL A 420 7.79 -7.72 1.85
CA VAL A 420 7.54 -6.40 2.42
C VAL A 420 7.82 -6.41 3.93
N SER A 421 8.30 -5.28 4.46
CA SER A 421 8.48 -5.13 5.91
C SER A 421 7.11 -5.01 6.57
N THR A 422 6.91 -5.74 7.67
CA THR A 422 5.67 -5.72 8.47
C THR A 422 5.91 -5.29 9.92
N SER A 423 7.14 -4.88 10.25
CA SER A 423 7.61 -4.52 11.60
C SER A 423 6.84 -3.37 12.27
N CYS A 424 6.17 -2.54 11.47
CA CYS A 424 5.37 -1.41 11.95
C CYS A 424 3.88 -1.72 12.07
N LEU A 425 3.42 -2.90 11.62
CA LEU A 425 2.03 -3.29 11.75
C LEU A 425 1.77 -3.62 13.22
N VAL A 426 0.85 -2.89 13.84
CA VAL A 426 0.54 -3.07 15.25
C VAL A 426 -0.44 -4.23 15.44
N SER A 427 -0.22 -5.04 16.47
CA SER A 427 -1.18 -6.05 16.92
C SER A 427 -2.31 -5.39 17.71
N ASN A 428 -3.48 -6.05 17.75
CA ASN A 428 -4.68 -5.59 18.47
C ASN A 428 -4.48 -5.34 19.99
N SER A 429 -3.31 -5.66 20.56
CA SER A 429 -3.04 -5.63 22.00
C SER A 429 -2.48 -4.28 22.50
N ASN A 430 -2.16 -3.34 21.60
CA ASN A 430 -1.45 -2.09 21.93
C ASN A 430 -2.03 -0.85 21.25
N ILE A 431 -3.32 -0.86 20.93
CA ILE A 431 -4.04 0.40 20.73
C ILE A 431 -4.55 0.81 22.11
N THR A 432 -3.69 1.43 22.91
CA THR A 432 -4.23 2.30 23.96
C THR A 432 -5.18 3.25 23.23
N THR A 433 -6.40 3.46 23.68
CA THR A 433 -7.32 4.47 23.12
C THR A 433 -7.62 5.45 24.26
N ILE A 434 -7.80 6.74 23.95
CA ILE A 434 -8.10 7.78 24.97
C ILE A 434 -9.56 7.70 25.44
N THR A 435 -10.36 6.82 24.84
CA THR A 435 -11.75 6.55 25.23
C THR A 435 -11.79 5.41 26.24
N ASP A 436 -12.57 5.55 27.30
CA ASP A 436 -12.96 4.43 28.16
C ASP A 436 -13.35 3.24 27.26
N GLY A 437 -12.67 2.10 27.38
CA GLY A 437 -12.75 0.97 26.44
C GLY A 437 -14.17 0.59 26.00
N GLN A 438 -14.34 0.31 24.72
CA GLN A 438 -15.59 -0.04 24.06
C GLN A 438 -15.69 -1.56 23.87
N CYS A 439 -16.30 -2.20 24.87
CA CYS A 439 -16.37 -3.64 24.91
C CYS A 439 -17.12 -4.26 23.73
N GLY A 440 -16.46 -5.22 23.05
CA GLY A 440 -17.06 -6.07 22.02
C GLY A 440 -16.62 -5.74 20.60
N ASN A 441 -15.56 -4.93 20.44
CA ASN A 441 -15.01 -4.51 19.15
C ASN A 441 -13.80 -5.37 18.69
N GLY A 442 -13.35 -6.31 19.53
CA GLY A 442 -12.25 -7.23 19.27
C GLY A 442 -10.84 -6.64 19.50
N ILE A 443 -10.75 -5.54 20.24
CA ILE A 443 -9.50 -4.84 20.58
C ILE A 443 -9.51 -4.64 22.08
N VAL A 444 -8.43 -5.04 22.76
CA VAL A 444 -8.33 -4.82 24.22
C VAL A 444 -7.90 -3.38 24.46
N GLU A 445 -8.84 -2.55 24.92
CA GLU A 445 -8.63 -1.12 25.17
C GLU A 445 -8.34 -0.83 26.67
N VAL A 446 -8.09 0.44 27.00
CA VAL A 446 -7.84 0.85 28.39
C VAL A 446 -9.12 0.67 29.21
N GLY A 447 -9.06 -0.23 30.21
CA GLY A 447 -10.20 -0.57 31.08
C GLY A 447 -10.78 -1.96 30.84
N GLU A 448 -10.34 -2.63 29.78
CA GLU A 448 -10.72 -4.00 29.42
C GLU A 448 -9.59 -4.98 29.75
N GLU A 449 -9.96 -6.23 30.05
CA GLU A 449 -9.01 -7.32 30.30
C GLU A 449 -8.96 -8.30 29.11
N CYS A 450 -9.99 -8.28 28.26
CA CYS A 450 -10.12 -9.06 27.03
C CYS A 450 -11.20 -8.45 26.13
N ASP A 451 -11.14 -8.68 24.82
CA ASP A 451 -12.21 -8.35 23.89
C ASP A 451 -12.24 -9.35 22.73
N CYS A 452 -13.31 -10.12 22.70
CA CYS A 452 -13.61 -11.23 21.81
C CYS A 452 -14.47 -10.83 20.59
N GLY A 453 -14.77 -9.54 20.43
CA GLY A 453 -15.65 -9.02 19.39
C GLY A 453 -17.14 -9.32 19.61
N ALA A 454 -17.95 -9.02 18.60
CA ALA A 454 -19.42 -9.12 18.67
C ALA A 454 -19.95 -10.56 18.90
N ASN A 455 -19.15 -11.60 18.60
CA ASN A 455 -19.53 -13.01 18.76
C ASN A 455 -18.77 -13.67 19.92
N CYS A 456 -19.07 -13.22 21.15
CA CYS A 456 -18.38 -13.71 22.35
C CYS A 456 -19.13 -14.84 23.10
N ALA A 457 -20.26 -15.31 22.59
CA ALA A 457 -21.09 -16.29 23.30
C ALA A 457 -20.38 -17.62 23.58
N GLU A 458 -19.44 -18.01 22.72
CA GLU A 458 -18.67 -19.25 22.83
C GLU A 458 -17.27 -19.07 23.45
N ASN A 459 -16.86 -17.83 23.75
CA ASN A 459 -15.55 -17.57 24.33
C ASN A 459 -15.55 -17.94 25.83
N SER A 460 -14.75 -18.95 26.18
CA SER A 460 -14.64 -19.46 27.55
C SER A 460 -13.74 -18.62 28.46
N CYS A 461 -12.97 -17.68 27.90
CA CYS A 461 -11.99 -16.86 28.61
C CYS A 461 -12.48 -15.42 28.81
N CYS A 462 -13.25 -14.89 27.85
CA CYS A 462 -13.72 -13.51 27.87
C CYS A 462 -15.23 -13.42 28.08
N ASP A 463 -15.65 -12.51 28.94
CA ASP A 463 -17.05 -12.08 29.02
C ASP A 463 -17.26 -10.87 28.10
N GLY A 464 -17.75 -11.11 26.90
CA GLY A 464 -17.97 -10.06 25.90
C GLY A 464 -19.09 -9.07 26.23
N SER A 465 -19.78 -9.20 27.37
CA SER A 465 -20.69 -8.16 27.86
C SER A 465 -20.00 -7.13 28.77
N THR A 466 -18.84 -7.49 29.33
CA THR A 466 -18.09 -6.66 30.27
C THR A 466 -16.63 -6.42 29.87
N CYS A 467 -16.13 -7.16 28.88
CA CYS A 467 -14.75 -7.17 28.40
C CYS A 467 -13.76 -7.38 29.53
N ARG A 468 -14.16 -8.28 30.42
CA ARG A 468 -13.37 -8.78 31.53
C ARG A 468 -13.13 -10.26 31.36
N LEU A 469 -12.00 -10.69 31.88
CA LEU A 469 -11.68 -12.10 31.92
C LEU A 469 -12.70 -12.80 32.82
N ARG A 470 -13.16 -13.97 32.37
CA ARG A 470 -14.03 -14.84 33.17
C ARG A 470 -13.25 -15.34 34.39
N VAL A 471 -13.98 -15.81 35.39
CA VAL A 471 -13.39 -16.36 36.62
C VAL A 471 -12.35 -17.43 36.27
N GLU A 472 -11.16 -17.31 36.87
CA GLU A 472 -9.96 -18.15 36.64
C GLU A 472 -9.22 -17.93 35.32
N ALA A 473 -9.72 -17.13 34.37
CA ALA A 473 -8.98 -16.76 33.16
C ALA A 473 -7.90 -15.70 33.46
N VAL A 474 -6.72 -15.91 32.89
CA VAL A 474 -5.55 -15.01 32.96
C VAL A 474 -5.34 -14.28 31.62
N CYS A 475 -5.87 -14.85 30.54
CA CYS A 475 -5.77 -14.32 29.19
C CYS A 475 -6.93 -14.83 28.31
N ASP A 476 -7.05 -14.31 27.10
CA ASP A 476 -8.02 -14.75 26.10
C ASP A 476 -7.33 -15.35 24.86
N ASP A 477 -7.68 -16.60 24.55
CA ASP A 477 -7.16 -17.39 23.42
C ASP A 477 -7.43 -16.73 22.06
N ALA A 478 -8.50 -15.93 21.94
CA ALA A 478 -8.87 -15.28 20.69
C ALA A 478 -7.97 -14.08 20.32
N VAL A 479 -7.31 -13.48 21.31
CA VAL A 479 -6.62 -12.19 21.16
C VAL A 479 -5.12 -12.27 21.47
N SER A 480 -4.69 -13.30 22.19
CA SER A 480 -3.31 -13.48 22.64
C SER A 480 -2.69 -14.76 22.05
N PRO A 481 -1.58 -14.65 21.28
CA PRO A 481 -0.88 -15.82 20.75
C PRO A 481 -0.12 -16.63 21.82
N CYS A 482 -0.03 -16.12 23.05
CA CYS A 482 0.55 -16.81 24.21
C CYS A 482 -0.50 -17.16 25.27
N CYS A 483 -1.73 -17.36 24.84
CA CYS A 483 -2.80 -17.89 25.67
C CYS A 483 -3.15 -19.32 25.22
N THR A 484 -3.40 -20.21 26.17
CA THR A 484 -3.92 -21.54 25.90
C THR A 484 -4.87 -21.94 27.01
N ASN A 485 -6.13 -22.20 26.66
CA ASN A 485 -7.21 -22.52 27.61
C ASN A 485 -7.31 -21.47 28.72
N CYS A 486 -7.32 -20.20 28.32
CA CYS A 486 -7.41 -19.04 29.22
C CYS A 486 -6.24 -18.88 30.21
N GLN A 487 -5.14 -19.62 30.04
CA GLN A 487 -3.93 -19.52 30.87
C GLN A 487 -2.72 -19.14 30.01
N PHE A 488 -1.67 -18.62 30.65
CA PHE A 488 -0.40 -18.41 29.94
C PHE A 488 0.04 -19.72 29.29
N ALA A 489 0.28 -19.64 27.99
CA ALA A 489 0.85 -20.74 27.25
C ALA A 489 2.24 -21.08 27.82
N SER A 490 2.61 -22.36 27.75
CA SER A 490 3.89 -22.84 28.29
C SER A 490 5.09 -22.11 27.67
N ALA A 491 6.22 -22.07 28.38
CA ALA A 491 7.42 -21.42 27.87
C ALA A 491 7.99 -22.05 26.58
N ASP A 492 7.50 -23.25 26.23
CA ASP A 492 7.86 -24.00 25.04
C ASP A 492 6.82 -23.81 23.90
N THR A 493 5.75 -23.05 24.14
CA THR A 493 4.73 -22.80 23.12
C THR A 493 5.24 -21.78 22.12
N VAL A 494 5.38 -22.18 20.87
CA VAL A 494 5.75 -21.30 19.77
C VAL A 494 4.61 -20.33 19.46
N CYS A 495 4.85 -19.04 19.66
CA CYS A 495 3.88 -17.99 19.35
C CYS A 495 4.19 -17.28 18.03
N ARG A 496 5.46 -17.30 17.60
CA ARG A 496 5.83 -16.95 16.23
C ARG A 496 6.84 -17.99 15.70
N PRO A 497 6.46 -18.82 14.71
CA PRO A 497 7.38 -19.78 14.13
C PRO A 497 8.47 -19.06 13.32
N SER A 498 9.67 -19.64 13.30
CA SER A 498 10.75 -19.18 12.44
C SER A 498 10.35 -19.26 10.97
N THR A 499 10.57 -18.18 10.22
CA THR A 499 10.30 -18.09 8.78
C THR A 499 11.51 -18.49 7.91
N GLY A 500 12.67 -18.75 8.53
CA GLY A 500 13.89 -19.15 7.83
C GLY A 500 15.10 -19.32 8.75
N PRO A 501 16.24 -19.83 8.24
CA PRO A 501 17.38 -20.20 9.08
C PRO A 501 18.15 -19.02 9.70
N CYS A 502 17.73 -17.79 9.44
CA CYS A 502 18.23 -16.55 10.06
C CYS A 502 17.20 -15.86 10.96
N ASP A 503 16.02 -16.46 11.07
CA ASP A 503 14.90 -15.98 11.86
C ASP A 503 14.78 -16.90 13.08
N VAL A 504 14.76 -16.32 14.28
CA VAL A 504 14.65 -17.07 15.52
C VAL A 504 13.17 -17.39 15.74
N GLU A 505 12.84 -18.59 16.19
CA GLU A 505 11.47 -18.86 16.61
C GLU A 505 11.23 -18.23 17.99
N GLU A 506 10.15 -17.47 18.17
CA GLU A 506 9.76 -17.01 19.51
C GLU A 506 8.78 -17.97 20.16
N THR A 507 9.16 -18.38 21.36
CA THR A 507 8.28 -19.08 22.28
C THR A 507 7.74 -18.11 23.32
N CYS A 508 6.56 -18.42 23.81
CA CYS A 508 5.98 -17.74 24.95
C CYS A 508 6.93 -17.80 26.14
N THR A 509 6.82 -16.85 27.06
CA THR A 509 7.68 -16.82 28.24
C THR A 509 7.18 -17.71 29.38
N GLY A 510 5.98 -18.30 29.24
CA GLY A 510 5.29 -19.03 30.32
C GLY A 510 4.58 -18.13 31.34
N ASN A 511 4.72 -16.81 31.24
CA ASN A 511 4.21 -15.85 32.22
C ASN A 511 3.71 -14.52 31.61
N SER A 512 3.56 -14.49 30.28
CA SER A 512 3.13 -13.32 29.52
C SER A 512 2.14 -13.75 28.44
N THR A 513 1.14 -12.92 28.19
CA THR A 513 0.20 -13.06 27.06
C THR A 513 0.79 -12.54 25.75
N ILE A 514 1.91 -11.81 25.83
CA ILE A 514 2.55 -11.18 24.68
C ILE A 514 3.65 -12.12 24.20
N CYS A 515 3.59 -12.47 22.92
CA CYS A 515 4.71 -13.13 22.24
C CYS A 515 5.93 -12.19 22.28
N PRO A 516 7.13 -12.67 22.67
CA PRO A 516 8.33 -11.84 22.65
C PRO A 516 8.52 -11.14 21.31
N ALA A 517 9.22 -9.99 21.35
CA ALA A 517 9.55 -9.27 20.13
C ALA A 517 10.33 -10.18 19.17
N ASP A 518 10.03 -10.05 17.88
CA ASP A 518 10.64 -10.78 16.77
C ASP A 518 12.18 -10.61 16.77
N GLN A 519 12.91 -11.73 16.82
CA GLN A 519 14.38 -11.75 16.86
C GLN A 519 14.98 -12.46 15.65
N PHE A 520 16.13 -11.94 15.21
CA PHE A 520 16.89 -12.50 14.11
C PHE A 520 18.30 -12.89 14.56
N LEU A 521 18.88 -13.88 13.90
CA LEU A 521 20.28 -14.21 14.06
C LEU A 521 21.16 -13.04 13.62
N SER A 522 22.29 -12.87 14.31
CA SER A 522 23.23 -11.79 14.02
C SER A 522 23.72 -11.79 12.58
N ASP A 523 23.82 -10.61 11.98
CA ASP A 523 24.37 -10.44 10.64
C ASP A 523 25.75 -11.09 10.52
N GLY A 524 25.96 -11.87 9.45
CA GLY A 524 27.17 -12.63 9.18
C GLY A 524 27.17 -14.07 9.73
N GLN A 525 26.19 -14.44 10.56
CA GLN A 525 26.03 -15.80 11.07
C GLN A 525 25.70 -16.77 9.92
N ARG A 526 26.34 -17.95 9.90
CA ARG A 526 26.10 -18.93 8.84
C ARG A 526 24.71 -19.54 8.99
N CYS A 527 23.99 -19.67 7.89
CA CYS A 527 22.61 -20.13 7.88
C CYS A 527 22.34 -21.27 6.89
N ARG A 528 23.30 -21.57 6.00
CA ARG A 528 23.25 -22.75 5.12
C ARG A 528 24.67 -23.22 4.80
N ASP A 529 24.89 -24.53 4.88
CA ASP A 529 26.18 -25.19 4.58
C ASP A 529 25.89 -26.51 3.82
N ASP A 530 25.76 -26.42 2.49
CA ASP A 530 25.35 -27.54 1.62
C ASP A 530 26.52 -28.52 1.29
N GLY A 531 27.56 -28.55 2.12
CA GLY A 531 28.73 -29.42 1.94
C GLY A 531 29.83 -28.86 1.03
N ALA A 532 30.89 -29.66 0.83
CA ALA A 532 32.14 -29.25 0.19
C ALA A 532 31.94 -28.89 -1.30
N GLY A 533 31.69 -27.60 -1.57
CA GLY A 533 31.58 -27.06 -2.93
C GLY A 533 30.52 -25.96 -3.11
N SER A 534 29.58 -25.82 -2.17
CA SER A 534 28.51 -24.81 -2.24
C SER A 534 28.89 -23.47 -1.60
N PRO A 535 28.27 -22.35 -2.01
CA PRO A 535 28.45 -21.05 -1.35
C PRO A 535 28.04 -21.11 0.11
N ILE A 536 28.83 -20.51 1.00
CA ILE A 536 28.43 -20.32 2.40
C ILE A 536 27.40 -19.19 2.40
N SER A 537 26.20 -19.45 2.91
CA SER A 537 25.19 -18.40 3.10
C SER A 537 25.22 -17.88 4.53
N ARG A 538 25.05 -16.56 4.66
CA ARG A 538 25.09 -15.83 5.93
C ARG A 538 23.85 -14.97 6.13
N CYS A 539 23.51 -14.74 7.39
CA CYS A 539 22.41 -13.87 7.78
C CYS A 539 22.70 -12.42 7.45
N SER A 540 21.72 -11.73 6.90
CA SER A 540 21.73 -10.28 6.73
C SER A 540 20.31 -9.75 6.83
N ASN A 541 20.03 -8.95 7.86
CA ASN A 541 18.69 -8.46 8.21
C ASN A 541 17.66 -9.60 8.33
N GLY A 542 17.99 -10.67 9.06
CA GLY A 542 17.06 -11.79 9.28
C GLY A 542 16.90 -12.77 8.13
N GLU A 543 17.57 -12.55 6.99
CA GLU A 543 17.51 -13.44 5.82
C GLU A 543 18.83 -14.17 5.58
N CYS A 544 18.74 -15.42 5.11
CA CYS A 544 19.91 -16.20 4.70
C CYS A 544 20.31 -15.87 3.26
N ARG A 545 21.44 -15.18 3.08
CA ARG A 545 21.92 -14.74 1.77
C ARG A 545 23.27 -15.36 1.44
N GLU A 546 23.47 -15.73 0.19
CA GLU A 546 24.77 -16.24 -0.27
C GLU A 546 25.86 -15.17 -0.10
N GLU A 547 27.01 -15.55 0.47
CA GLU A 547 28.17 -14.68 0.55
C GLU A 547 28.71 -14.42 -0.87
N ASP A 548 28.65 -13.16 -1.31
CA ASP A 548 29.06 -12.77 -2.65
C ASP A 548 30.57 -12.96 -2.83
N ARG A 549 30.99 -14.14 -3.31
CA ARG A 549 32.36 -14.33 -3.80
C ARG A 549 32.58 -13.40 -5.00
N SER A 550 33.70 -12.68 -5.00
CA SER A 550 34.07 -11.84 -6.14
C SER A 550 34.02 -12.68 -7.43
N TRP A 551 33.61 -12.05 -8.54
CA TRP A 551 33.51 -12.72 -9.84
C TRP A 551 34.81 -13.47 -10.23
N VAL A 552 35.95 -12.96 -9.76
CA VAL A 552 37.30 -13.50 -9.97
C VAL A 552 37.47 -14.88 -9.31
N GLU A 553 36.98 -15.05 -8.07
CA GLU A 553 36.99 -16.37 -7.41
C GLU A 553 36.03 -17.36 -8.07
N ARG A 554 34.85 -16.90 -8.53
CA ARG A 554 33.85 -17.73 -9.24
C ARG A 554 34.34 -18.23 -10.59
N HIS A 555 35.20 -17.47 -11.27
CA HIS A 555 35.72 -17.80 -12.60
C HIS A 555 37.23 -18.03 -12.59
N ARG A 556 37.80 -18.47 -11.46
CA ARG A 556 39.25 -18.58 -11.26
C ARG A 556 39.96 -19.37 -12.37
N SER A 557 39.37 -20.47 -12.85
CA SER A 557 39.90 -21.25 -13.96
C SER A 557 39.92 -20.48 -15.29
N LEU A 558 38.90 -19.64 -15.54
CA LEU A 558 38.77 -18.80 -16.74
C LEU A 558 39.75 -17.61 -16.67
N VAL A 559 39.91 -17.01 -15.49
CA VAL A 559 40.88 -15.93 -15.22
C VAL A 559 42.32 -16.44 -15.35
N ILE A 560 42.63 -17.61 -14.78
CA ILE A 560 43.96 -18.24 -14.92
C ILE A 560 44.22 -18.60 -16.39
N GLY A 561 43.23 -19.14 -17.11
CA GLY A 561 43.35 -19.46 -18.54
C GLY A 561 43.62 -18.23 -19.41
N LEU A 562 42.90 -17.13 -19.18
CA LEU A 562 43.13 -15.86 -19.89
C LEU A 562 44.47 -15.21 -19.54
N ALA A 563 44.85 -15.22 -18.25
CA ALA A 563 46.13 -14.66 -17.82
C ALA A 563 47.32 -15.46 -18.37
N ALA A 564 47.24 -16.79 -18.36
CA ALA A 564 48.26 -17.66 -18.95
C ALA A 564 48.33 -17.53 -20.48
N GLY A 565 47.18 -17.41 -21.16
CA GLY A 565 47.12 -17.23 -22.61
C GLY A 565 47.68 -15.88 -23.07
N VAL A 566 47.27 -14.79 -22.42
CA VAL A 566 47.78 -13.44 -22.72
C VAL A 566 49.24 -13.30 -22.32
N GLY A 567 49.65 -13.83 -21.16
CA GLY A 567 51.03 -13.84 -20.72
C GLY A 567 51.94 -14.66 -21.64
N GLY A 568 51.49 -15.84 -22.06
CA GLY A 568 52.21 -16.68 -23.03
C GLY A 568 52.38 -16.02 -24.39
N ALA A 569 51.32 -15.36 -24.90
CA ALA A 569 51.40 -14.61 -26.16
C ALA A 569 52.37 -13.42 -26.06
N LEU A 570 52.41 -12.72 -24.93
CA LEU A 570 53.34 -11.63 -24.67
C LEU A 570 54.80 -12.10 -24.62
N VAL A 571 55.06 -13.21 -23.93
CA VAL A 571 56.41 -13.80 -23.85
C VAL A 571 56.89 -14.27 -25.22
N LEU A 572 56.02 -14.91 -26.01
CA LEU A 572 56.33 -15.34 -27.38
C LEU A 572 56.56 -14.15 -28.32
N ALA A 573 55.81 -13.06 -28.17
CA ALA A 573 56.05 -11.83 -28.94
C ALA A 573 57.40 -11.18 -28.59
N ILE A 574 57.76 -11.13 -27.30
CA ILE A 574 59.06 -10.59 -26.85
C ILE A 574 60.22 -11.47 -27.33
N LEU A 575 60.08 -12.81 -27.23
CA LEU A 575 61.07 -13.75 -27.76
C LEU A 575 61.20 -13.64 -29.29
N GLY A 576 60.08 -13.48 -30.00
CA GLY A 576 60.05 -13.22 -31.44
C GLY A 576 60.77 -11.92 -31.82
N CYS A 577 60.54 -10.84 -31.08
CA CYS A 577 61.26 -9.58 -31.27
C CYS A 577 62.76 -9.72 -31.00
N MET A 578 63.17 -10.45 -29.95
CA MET A 578 64.58 -10.70 -29.66
C MET A 578 65.27 -11.54 -30.76
N ILE A 579 64.59 -12.55 -31.30
CA ILE A 579 65.08 -13.38 -32.41
C ILE A 579 65.19 -12.54 -33.70
N CYS A 580 64.19 -11.70 -34.00
CA CYS A 580 64.24 -10.79 -35.14
C CYS A 580 65.35 -9.73 -35.03
N SER A 581 65.62 -9.22 -33.82
CA SER A 581 66.75 -8.31 -33.56
C SER A 581 68.12 -9.00 -33.67
N CYS A 582 68.22 -10.31 -33.37
CA CYS A 582 69.47 -11.07 -33.55
C CYS A 582 69.73 -11.48 -35.01
N CYS A 583 68.69 -11.55 -35.85
CA CYS A 583 68.79 -11.97 -37.26
C CYS A 583 69.02 -10.82 -38.26
N GLN A 584 68.99 -9.55 -37.83
CA GLN A 584 69.30 -8.42 -38.73
C GLN A 584 70.81 -8.21 -38.88
N ARG A 585 71.37 -8.66 -40.01
CA ARG A 585 72.72 -8.32 -40.46
C ARG A 585 72.81 -6.84 -40.88
N PRO A 586 73.95 -6.16 -40.66
CA PRO A 586 74.12 -4.77 -41.07
C PRO A 586 74.36 -4.69 -42.60
N SER A 587 73.41 -4.13 -43.34
CA SER A 587 73.64 -3.72 -44.72
C SER A 587 74.24 -2.31 -44.76
N LYS A 588 75.42 -2.18 -45.38
CA LYS A 588 76.18 -0.94 -45.55
C LYS A 588 75.34 0.10 -46.31
N LYS A 589 75.07 1.26 -45.71
CA LYS A 589 74.49 2.41 -46.41
C LYS A 589 75.57 3.15 -47.21
N ALA A 590 75.32 3.30 -48.51
CA ALA A 590 76.05 4.18 -49.41
C ALA A 590 75.62 5.65 -49.20
N SER A 591 76.51 6.59 -49.57
CA SER A 591 76.46 8.04 -49.36
C SER A 591 75.19 8.75 -49.87
N PRO A 592 74.88 9.97 -49.37
CA PRO A 592 73.66 10.69 -49.69
C PRO A 592 73.78 11.49 -51.00
N GLY A 593 72.79 11.33 -51.89
CA GLY A 593 72.53 12.20 -53.04
C GLY A 593 71.57 13.34 -52.66
N VAL A 594 71.82 14.50 -53.28
CA VAL A 594 71.18 15.81 -53.10
C VAL A 594 69.64 15.79 -53.27
N PRO A 595 68.86 16.52 -52.44
CA PRO A 595 67.41 16.65 -52.63
C PRO A 595 67.06 17.77 -53.61
N VAL A 596 66.12 17.48 -54.52
CA VAL A 596 65.45 18.44 -55.39
C VAL A 596 64.34 19.15 -54.61
N VAL A 597 64.36 20.48 -54.63
CA VAL A 597 63.39 21.39 -53.98
C VAL A 597 62.09 21.43 -54.78
N SER A 598 60.96 21.12 -54.14
CA SER A 598 59.62 21.38 -54.68
C SER A 598 59.09 22.69 -54.09
N GLN A 599 58.77 23.66 -54.95
CA GLN A 599 58.31 24.98 -54.56
C GLN A 599 56.85 24.96 -54.05
N VAL A 600 56.63 25.65 -52.93
CA VAL A 600 55.30 25.95 -52.36
C VAL A 600 55.03 27.43 -52.62
N HIS A 601 53.94 27.74 -53.33
CA HIS A 601 53.48 29.11 -53.52
C HIS A 601 52.80 29.65 -52.24
N PRO A 602 53.07 30.91 -51.83
CA PRO A 602 52.41 31.54 -50.68
C PRO A 602 51.06 32.20 -51.05
N PRO A 603 50.12 32.31 -50.09
CA PRO A 603 48.83 32.97 -50.29
C PRO A 603 48.94 34.52 -50.22
N PRO A 604 48.03 35.26 -50.86
CA PRO A 604 48.05 36.73 -50.88
C PRO A 604 47.54 37.37 -49.56
N PRO A 605 48.06 38.55 -49.18
CA PRO A 605 47.74 39.22 -47.92
C PRO A 605 46.42 40.02 -47.94
N PRO A 606 45.81 40.25 -46.76
CA PRO A 606 44.59 41.05 -46.63
C PRO A 606 44.89 42.56 -46.66
N PRO A 607 43.96 43.42 -47.16
CA PRO A 607 44.14 44.85 -47.16
C PRO A 607 43.82 45.49 -45.79
N TYR A 608 44.71 46.41 -45.39
CA TYR A 608 44.65 47.24 -44.19
C TYR A 608 43.56 48.33 -44.28
N ARG A 609 42.97 48.69 -43.13
CA ARG A 609 42.23 49.94 -42.92
C ARG A 609 43.17 51.02 -42.36
N TYR A 610 43.04 52.27 -42.82
CA TYR A 610 43.13 53.49 -42.00
C TYR A 610 42.46 54.69 -42.72
N ALA A 611 41.86 55.55 -41.90
CA ALA A 611 41.07 56.77 -42.16
C ALA A 611 39.61 56.57 -42.60
#